data_AF-A0A3M6UWY8-F1
#
_entry.id   AF-A0A3M6UWY8-F1
#
_cell.length_a   1.000
_cell.length_b   1.000
_cell.length_c   1.000
_cell.angle_alpha   90.00
_cell.angle_beta   90.00
_cell.angle_gamma   90.00
#
_symmetry.space_group_name_H-M   'P 1'
#
loop_
_entity.id
_entity.type
_entity.pdbx_description
1 polymer ?
#
loop_
_entity_poly.entity_id
_entity_poly.type
_entity_poly.pdbx_seq_one_letter_code
_entity_poly.pdbx_strand_id
1 'polypeptide(L)'
;MAAGASAITRSQEYISFRSSVPLKRIVVDNDDEKEWLIYDAGPRSVQCPLVCLPPASGTADVFFKQILTLSSLGYRVISVEYPVYWTYGEWTEGFRRLLDYLKLDEVHIFGASLGGFLAQKFAEMTHKSPRVHSLILCNAFADTSVFQQTSTASSFWVMPAFVLKKMIMNNFTTQEVDEDIADSIDFMVERVFDDCALSQPVKEELYKCYPDAKRAHLKKGGNFPYLCRSADVNLYLQIHLRQFMGKRFSAMDPKCMTEEDMVSCGLLPSAEPPSVVSSDEEDE
;
A
#
# COMPACT_ATOMS: atom_id res chain seq x y z
N MET A 1 14.34 23.00 16.96
CA MET A 1 15.38 22.46 16.06
C MET A 1 14.71 22.13 14.75
N ALA A 2 15.10 22.78 13.65
CA ALA A 2 14.64 22.41 12.33
C ALA A 2 15.05 20.94 12.11
N ALA A 3 14.08 20.05 11.92
CA ALA A 3 14.39 18.69 11.52
C ALA A 3 15.08 18.79 10.16
N GLY A 4 16.33 18.34 10.06
CA GLY A 4 16.99 18.21 8.77
C GLY A 4 16.19 17.25 7.89
N ALA A 5 16.20 17.48 6.58
CA ALA A 5 15.58 16.55 5.63
C ALA A 5 16.13 15.12 5.84
N SER A 6 15.24 14.13 5.89
CA SER A 6 15.61 12.73 6.08
C SER A 6 16.57 12.25 4.98
N ALA A 7 17.30 11.15 5.23
CA ALA A 7 18.18 10.58 4.22
C ALA A 7 17.41 10.18 2.94
N ILE A 8 16.19 9.63 3.09
CA ILE A 8 15.31 9.29 1.97
C ILE A 8 14.93 10.54 1.17
N THR A 9 14.55 11.65 1.81
CA THR A 9 14.20 12.90 1.10
C THR A 9 15.39 13.45 0.28
N ARG A 10 16.63 13.24 0.77
CA ARG A 10 17.86 13.65 0.07
C ARG A 10 18.33 12.63 -0.98
N SER A 11 17.72 11.46 -1.06
CA SER A 11 18.12 10.42 -2.00
C SER A 11 17.82 10.82 -3.44
N GLN A 12 18.70 10.40 -4.36
CA GLN A 12 18.51 10.66 -5.79
C GLN A 12 17.23 9.98 -6.32
N GLU A 13 16.86 8.83 -5.76
CA GLU A 13 15.65 8.10 -6.10
C GLU A 13 14.39 8.93 -5.81
N TYR A 14 14.27 9.49 -4.60
CA TYR A 14 13.13 10.30 -4.20
C TYR A 14 13.05 11.62 -4.99
N ILE A 15 14.18 12.28 -5.23
CA ILE A 15 14.24 13.50 -6.06
C ILE A 15 13.79 13.19 -7.49
N SER A 16 14.26 12.09 -8.06
CA SER A 16 13.84 11.63 -9.40
C SER A 16 12.34 11.35 -9.45
N PHE A 17 11.79 10.66 -8.46
CA PHE A 17 10.34 10.43 -8.34
C PHE A 17 9.55 11.73 -8.36
N ARG A 18 9.92 12.69 -7.50
CA ARG A 18 9.24 13.99 -7.40
C ARG A 18 9.30 14.80 -8.70
N SER A 19 10.34 14.60 -9.51
CA SER A 19 10.50 15.26 -10.80
C SER A 19 9.75 14.57 -11.95
N SER A 20 9.52 13.26 -11.86
CA SER A 20 8.97 12.44 -12.95
C SER A 20 7.46 12.20 -12.82
N VAL A 21 6.95 12.06 -11.59
CA VAL A 21 5.53 11.81 -11.34
C VAL A 21 4.90 13.06 -10.71
N PRO A 22 3.99 13.77 -11.40
CA PRO A 22 3.39 14.98 -10.86
C PRO A 22 2.37 14.65 -9.77
N LEU A 23 2.38 15.45 -8.69
CA LEU A 23 1.33 15.43 -7.68
C LEU A 23 0.08 16.14 -8.23
N LYS A 24 -1.05 15.45 -8.25
CA LYS A 24 -2.34 16.01 -8.69
C LYS A 24 -3.20 16.31 -7.47
N ARG A 25 -3.95 17.41 -7.55
CA ARG A 25 -4.98 17.79 -6.57
C ARG A 25 -6.33 17.58 -7.20
N ILE A 26 -7.22 16.86 -6.53
CA ILE A 26 -8.55 16.55 -7.02
C ILE A 26 -9.56 16.84 -5.90
N VAL A 27 -10.50 17.73 -6.17
CA VAL A 27 -11.65 17.98 -5.30
C VAL A 27 -12.81 17.16 -5.84
N VAL A 28 -13.40 16.31 -5.00
CA VAL A 28 -14.57 15.47 -5.35
C VAL A 28 -15.76 15.68 -4.43
N ASP A 29 -15.57 16.38 -3.33
CA ASP A 29 -16.63 16.79 -2.43
C ASP A 29 -17.17 18.16 -2.82
N ASN A 30 -18.33 18.51 -2.28
CA ASN A 30 -18.91 19.85 -2.42
C ASN A 30 -18.13 20.91 -1.63
N ASP A 31 -17.23 20.46 -0.75
CA ASP A 31 -16.35 21.29 0.06
C ASP A 31 -14.99 21.40 -0.64
N ASP A 32 -14.69 22.59 -1.14
CA ASP A 32 -13.46 22.87 -1.89
C ASP A 32 -12.19 22.68 -1.04
N GLU A 33 -12.30 22.61 0.29
CA GLU A 33 -11.17 22.35 1.19
C GLU A 33 -10.77 20.86 1.22
N LYS A 34 -11.64 19.94 0.76
CA LYS A 34 -11.39 18.50 0.75
C LYS A 34 -10.67 18.07 -0.53
N GLU A 35 -9.39 18.37 -0.57
CA GLU A 35 -8.51 17.97 -1.68
C GLU A 35 -7.93 16.57 -1.48
N TRP A 36 -8.10 15.72 -2.50
CA TRP A 36 -7.35 14.48 -2.65
C TRP A 36 -6.04 14.76 -3.38
N LEU A 37 -4.93 14.37 -2.76
CA LEU A 37 -3.61 14.48 -3.35
C LEU A 37 -3.20 13.12 -3.90
N ILE A 38 -2.92 13.02 -5.19
CA ILE A 38 -2.62 11.72 -5.81
C ILE A 38 -1.35 11.75 -6.68
N TYR A 39 -0.60 10.66 -6.59
CA TYR A 39 0.35 10.25 -7.62
C TYR A 39 -0.26 9.13 -8.43
N ASP A 40 -0.20 9.25 -9.75
CA ASP A 40 -0.80 8.26 -10.65
C ASP A 40 0.17 7.97 -11.79
N ALA A 41 0.86 6.83 -11.70
CA ALA A 41 1.91 6.42 -12.63
C ALA A 41 1.58 5.07 -13.30
N GLY A 42 2.19 4.85 -14.45
CA GLY A 42 1.98 3.65 -15.28
C GLY A 42 0.96 3.84 -16.41
N PRO A 43 0.69 2.77 -17.18
CA PRO A 43 -0.10 2.85 -18.41
C PRO A 43 -1.58 3.19 -18.16
N ARG A 44 -2.12 4.17 -18.90
CA ARG A 44 -3.52 4.63 -18.79
C ARG A 44 -4.54 3.66 -19.38
N SER A 45 -4.08 2.70 -20.18
CA SER A 45 -4.84 1.56 -20.72
C SER A 45 -5.37 0.65 -19.61
N VAL A 46 -4.70 0.60 -18.45
CA VAL A 46 -5.10 -0.19 -17.30
C VAL A 46 -6.28 0.47 -16.58
N GLN A 47 -7.40 -0.26 -16.52
CA GLN A 47 -8.65 0.21 -15.89
C GLN A 47 -8.85 -0.30 -14.45
N CYS A 48 -8.06 -1.26 -13.99
CA CYS A 48 -8.09 -1.80 -12.63
C CYS A 48 -6.72 -1.61 -11.94
N PRO A 49 -6.33 -0.37 -11.58
CA PRO A 49 -5.02 -0.10 -11.00
C PRO A 49 -4.88 -0.64 -9.57
N LEU A 50 -3.62 -0.66 -9.10
CA LEU A 50 -3.31 -0.77 -7.68
C LEU A 50 -3.41 0.60 -7.02
N VAL A 51 -4.29 0.76 -6.04
CA VAL A 51 -4.42 1.97 -5.22
C VAL A 51 -3.74 1.75 -3.86
N CYS A 52 -2.76 2.60 -3.53
CA CYS A 52 -2.04 2.57 -2.27
C CYS A 52 -2.64 3.57 -1.28
N LEU A 53 -3.16 3.06 -0.16
CA LEU A 53 -3.73 3.84 0.94
C LEU A 53 -2.72 3.97 2.09
N PRO A 54 -2.32 5.21 2.46
CA PRO A 54 -1.30 5.45 3.46
C PRO A 54 -1.80 5.17 4.89
N PRO A 55 -0.87 5.02 5.85
CA PRO A 55 -1.21 5.05 7.28
C PRO A 55 -1.84 6.41 7.66
N ALA A 56 -2.29 6.55 8.91
CA ALA A 56 -2.96 7.77 9.42
C ALA A 56 -2.15 9.07 9.23
N SER A 57 -0.84 8.91 9.11
CA SER A 57 0.20 9.92 9.04
C SER A 57 0.96 9.94 7.72
N GLY A 58 0.56 9.12 6.76
CA GLY A 58 1.25 9.04 5.48
C GLY A 58 0.66 9.99 4.45
N THR A 59 1.54 10.64 3.71
CA THR A 59 1.23 11.38 2.49
C THR A 59 1.31 10.46 1.26
N ALA A 60 0.89 10.96 0.09
CA ALA A 60 0.82 10.14 -1.13
C ALA A 60 2.20 9.67 -1.65
N ASP A 61 3.29 10.28 -1.21
CA ASP A 61 4.65 9.92 -1.61
C ASP A 61 5.29 8.86 -0.72
N VAL A 62 4.62 8.37 0.32
CA VAL A 62 5.12 7.28 1.17
C VAL A 62 5.35 5.99 0.37
N PHE A 63 4.59 5.78 -0.71
CA PHE A 63 4.72 4.62 -1.58
C PHE A 63 5.55 4.90 -2.84
N PHE A 64 6.42 5.93 -2.84
CA PHE A 64 7.19 6.29 -4.04
C PHE A 64 8.02 5.11 -4.60
N LYS A 65 8.60 4.27 -3.72
CA LYS A 65 9.35 3.08 -4.13
C LYS A 65 8.45 2.04 -4.82
N GLN A 66 7.21 1.86 -4.35
CA GLN A 66 6.23 1.00 -5.02
C GLN A 66 5.85 1.59 -6.38
N ILE A 67 5.58 2.90 -6.44
CA ILE A 67 5.20 3.59 -7.67
C ILE A 67 6.30 3.45 -8.72
N LEU A 68 7.55 3.77 -8.39
CA LEU A 68 8.68 3.70 -9.32
C LEU A 68 8.88 2.29 -9.87
N THR A 69 9.01 1.29 -8.99
CA THR A 69 9.27 -0.09 -9.41
C THR A 69 8.11 -0.66 -10.21
N LEU A 70 6.87 -0.59 -9.71
CA LEU A 70 5.73 -1.22 -10.36
C LEU A 70 5.36 -0.53 -11.67
N SER A 71 5.46 0.80 -11.74
CA SER A 71 5.19 1.51 -13.00
C SER A 71 6.22 1.20 -14.08
N SER A 72 7.50 0.99 -13.72
CA SER A 72 8.53 0.54 -14.68
C SER A 72 8.27 -0.87 -15.24
N LEU A 73 7.51 -1.70 -14.50
CA LEU A 73 7.09 -3.04 -14.91
C LEU A 73 5.75 -3.01 -15.68
N GLY A 74 5.18 -1.83 -15.93
CA GLY A 74 3.92 -1.69 -16.67
C GLY A 74 2.65 -1.83 -15.83
N TYR A 75 2.76 -1.84 -14.50
CA TYR A 75 1.59 -1.72 -13.63
C TYR A 75 1.12 -0.26 -13.56
N ARG A 76 -0.18 -0.05 -13.46
CA ARG A 76 -0.74 1.25 -13.08
C ARG A 76 -0.90 1.32 -11.56
N VAL A 77 -0.22 2.27 -10.93
CA VAL A 77 -0.22 2.46 -9.48
C VAL A 77 -0.66 3.88 -9.17
N ILE A 78 -1.64 3.99 -8.27
CA ILE A 78 -2.16 5.25 -7.77
C ILE A 78 -1.90 5.29 -6.27
N SER A 79 -1.12 6.25 -5.79
CA SER A 79 -1.04 6.50 -4.35
C SER A 79 -1.81 7.75 -4.02
N VAL A 80 -2.58 7.68 -2.94
CA VAL A 80 -3.47 8.76 -2.53
C VAL A 80 -3.07 9.28 -1.15
N GLU A 81 -3.36 10.54 -0.93
CA GLU A 81 -3.45 11.18 0.38
C GLU A 81 -4.84 11.79 0.42
N TYR A 82 -5.60 11.36 1.41
CA TYR A 82 -7.01 11.68 1.56
C TYR A 82 -7.19 12.91 2.45
N PRO A 83 -8.19 13.75 2.16
CA PRO A 83 -8.52 14.87 3.03
C PRO A 83 -9.04 14.36 4.38
N VAL A 84 -9.16 15.28 5.35
CA VAL A 84 -9.65 14.94 6.69
C VAL A 84 -11.13 14.60 6.63
N TYR A 85 -11.46 13.37 7.01
CA TYR A 85 -12.83 12.90 7.23
C TYR A 85 -13.01 12.52 8.70
N TRP A 86 -14.18 12.82 9.25
CA TRP A 86 -14.46 12.56 10.66
C TRP A 86 -15.05 11.18 10.90
N THR A 87 -15.61 10.55 9.85
CA THR A 87 -16.14 9.18 9.93
C THR A 87 -15.65 8.35 8.75
N TYR A 88 -15.54 7.03 8.96
CA TYR A 88 -15.21 6.12 7.85
C TYR A 88 -16.31 6.13 6.77
N GLY A 89 -17.57 6.40 7.13
CA GLY A 89 -18.67 6.53 6.16
C GLY A 89 -18.44 7.68 5.17
N GLU A 90 -18.12 8.87 5.69
CA GLU A 90 -17.76 10.01 4.84
C GLU A 90 -16.52 9.71 3.99
N TRP A 91 -15.48 9.12 4.61
CA TRP A 91 -14.26 8.75 3.91
C TRP A 91 -14.54 7.82 2.73
N THR A 92 -15.36 6.79 2.92
CA THR A 92 -15.68 5.82 1.86
C THR A 92 -16.51 6.40 0.73
N GLU A 93 -17.41 7.33 1.04
CA GLU A 93 -18.17 8.02 0.00
C GLU A 93 -17.27 8.97 -0.79
N GLY A 94 -16.36 9.70 -0.12
CA GLY A 94 -15.33 10.49 -0.77
C GLY A 94 -14.42 9.65 -1.67
N PHE A 95 -13.96 8.49 -1.16
CA PHE A 95 -13.13 7.57 -1.94
C PHE A 95 -13.90 6.98 -3.14
N ARG A 96 -15.19 6.66 -2.98
CA ARG A 96 -16.06 6.23 -4.09
C ARG A 96 -16.14 7.31 -5.17
N ARG A 97 -16.36 8.58 -4.80
CA ARG A 97 -16.39 9.72 -5.72
C ARG A 97 -15.05 9.94 -6.41
N LEU A 98 -13.93 9.73 -5.71
CA LEU A 98 -12.60 9.74 -6.32
C LEU A 98 -12.48 8.67 -7.41
N LEU A 99 -12.89 7.43 -7.14
CA LEU A 99 -12.86 6.37 -8.14
C LEU A 99 -13.77 6.69 -9.34
N ASP A 100 -14.95 7.26 -9.10
CA ASP A 100 -15.87 7.71 -10.16
C ASP A 100 -15.24 8.83 -11.02
N TYR A 101 -14.59 9.82 -10.38
CA TYR A 101 -13.86 10.89 -11.06
C TYR A 101 -12.73 10.34 -11.94
N LEU A 102 -11.98 9.36 -11.43
CA LEU A 102 -10.91 8.67 -12.16
C LEU A 102 -11.44 7.65 -13.19
N LYS A 103 -12.76 7.42 -13.24
CA LYS A 103 -13.44 6.45 -14.10
C LYS A 103 -12.94 5.02 -13.89
N LEU A 104 -12.77 4.63 -12.64
CA LEU A 104 -12.29 3.31 -12.24
C LEU A 104 -13.44 2.50 -11.63
N ASP A 105 -13.86 1.43 -12.31
CA ASP A 105 -14.97 0.59 -11.86
C ASP A 105 -14.61 -0.24 -10.63
N GLU A 106 -13.46 -0.91 -10.68
CA GLU A 106 -12.89 -1.72 -9.59
C GLU A 106 -11.39 -1.44 -9.48
N VAL A 107 -10.85 -1.58 -8.28
CA VAL A 107 -9.42 -1.39 -8.00
C VAL A 107 -8.87 -2.50 -7.10
N HIS A 108 -7.57 -2.74 -7.19
CA HIS A 108 -6.85 -3.46 -6.14
C HIS A 108 -6.39 -2.46 -5.10
N ILE A 109 -6.47 -2.79 -3.81
CA ILE A 109 -6.07 -1.87 -2.75
C ILE A 109 -4.92 -2.46 -1.94
N PHE A 110 -3.83 -1.71 -1.86
CA PHE A 110 -2.76 -1.92 -0.89
C PHE A 110 -2.92 -0.91 0.25
N GLY A 111 -3.27 -1.36 1.44
CA GLY A 111 -3.50 -0.50 2.59
C GLY A 111 -2.52 -0.76 3.72
N ALA A 112 -1.89 0.30 4.21
CA ALA A 112 -1.00 0.25 5.38
C ALA A 112 -1.67 0.82 6.63
N SER A 113 -1.61 0.13 7.77
CA SER A 113 -2.18 0.60 9.04
C SER A 113 -3.64 1.08 8.89
N LEU A 114 -3.95 2.34 9.24
CA LEU A 114 -5.28 2.94 9.06
C LEU A 114 -5.79 2.83 7.62
N GLY A 115 -4.93 3.00 6.62
CA GLY A 115 -5.30 2.81 5.21
C GLY A 115 -5.79 1.40 4.92
N GLY A 116 -5.22 0.39 5.58
CA GLY A 116 -5.70 -1.01 5.52
C GLY A 116 -7.04 -1.21 6.24
N PHE A 117 -7.27 -0.55 7.37
CA PHE A 117 -8.58 -0.56 8.04
C PHE A 117 -9.66 0.08 7.16
N LEU A 118 -9.38 1.25 6.57
CA LEU A 118 -10.28 1.96 5.67
C LEU A 118 -10.57 1.15 4.40
N ALA A 119 -9.56 0.44 3.85
CA ALA A 119 -9.75 -0.47 2.72
C ALA A 119 -10.76 -1.58 3.02
N GLN A 120 -10.69 -2.18 4.21
CA GLN A 120 -11.63 -3.21 4.66
C GLN A 120 -13.05 -2.64 4.78
N LYS A 121 -13.20 -1.46 5.38
CA LYS A 121 -14.51 -0.78 5.49
C LYS A 121 -15.08 -0.36 4.15
N PHE A 122 -14.24 0.04 3.21
CA PHE A 122 -14.67 0.35 1.85
C PHE A 122 -15.17 -0.89 1.11
N ALA A 123 -14.45 -2.01 1.21
CA ALA A 123 -14.91 -3.29 0.65
C ALA A 123 -16.23 -3.75 1.28
N GLU A 124 -16.38 -3.62 2.59
CA GLU A 124 -17.61 -3.95 3.33
C GLU A 124 -18.80 -3.10 2.86
N MET A 125 -18.64 -1.78 2.76
CA MET A 125 -19.75 -0.89 2.39
C MET A 125 -20.10 -0.92 0.91
N THR A 126 -19.17 -1.31 0.05
CA THR A 126 -19.41 -1.48 -1.39
C THR A 126 -19.83 -2.90 -1.78
N HIS A 127 -20.14 -3.81 -0.85
CA HIS A 127 -20.47 -5.20 -1.18
C HIS A 127 -21.63 -5.39 -2.17
N LYS A 128 -22.61 -4.46 -2.21
CA LYS A 128 -23.74 -4.52 -3.16
C LYS A 128 -23.34 -4.16 -4.60
N SER A 129 -22.32 -3.33 -4.75
CA SER A 129 -21.74 -2.91 -6.03
C SER A 129 -20.23 -2.86 -5.84
N PRO A 130 -19.55 -4.02 -6.00
CA PRO A 130 -18.14 -4.15 -5.62
C PRO A 130 -17.26 -3.13 -6.34
N ARG A 131 -16.44 -2.43 -5.56
CA ARG A 131 -15.43 -1.49 -6.06
C ARG A 131 -14.00 -1.96 -5.79
N VAL A 132 -13.85 -3.05 -5.03
CA VAL A 132 -12.57 -3.59 -4.61
C VAL A 132 -12.44 -5.00 -5.16
N HIS A 133 -11.50 -5.18 -6.09
CA HIS A 133 -11.26 -6.47 -6.71
C HIS A 133 -10.42 -7.39 -5.82
N SER A 134 -9.39 -6.84 -5.18
CA SER A 134 -8.61 -7.56 -4.18
C SER A 134 -7.93 -6.62 -3.18
N LEU A 135 -7.63 -7.16 -2.00
CA LEU A 135 -7.06 -6.44 -0.87
C LEU A 135 -5.68 -7.01 -0.51
N ILE A 136 -4.73 -6.10 -0.24
CA ILE A 136 -3.42 -6.41 0.34
C ILE A 136 -3.26 -5.54 1.58
N LEU A 137 -3.16 -6.17 2.75
CA LEU A 137 -3.11 -5.48 4.04
C LEU A 137 -1.69 -5.56 4.62
N CYS A 138 -1.07 -4.41 4.86
CA CYS A 138 0.28 -4.30 5.42
C CYS A 138 0.22 -3.66 6.80
N ASN A 139 0.58 -4.43 7.84
CA ASN A 139 0.51 -3.94 9.23
C ASN A 139 -0.81 -3.20 9.50
N ALA A 140 -1.94 -3.81 9.13
CA ALA A 140 -3.29 -3.26 9.30
C ALA A 140 -4.02 -3.96 10.45
N PHE A 141 -5.19 -3.45 10.81
CA PHE A 141 -6.06 -3.96 11.86
C PHE A 141 -7.52 -3.99 11.39
N ALA A 142 -8.33 -4.86 11.98
CA ALA A 142 -9.76 -5.00 11.67
C ALA A 142 -10.64 -4.21 12.66
N ASP A 143 -10.14 -3.95 13.86
CA ASP A 143 -10.85 -3.27 14.95
C ASP A 143 -9.99 -2.13 15.53
N THR A 144 -10.66 -1.03 15.86
CA THR A 144 -10.06 0.15 16.50
C THR A 144 -10.10 0.10 18.03
N SER A 145 -10.76 -0.90 18.64
CA SER A 145 -10.84 -1.07 20.10
C SER A 145 -9.47 -1.08 20.78
N VAL A 146 -8.44 -1.55 20.08
CA VAL A 146 -7.05 -1.59 20.54
C VAL A 146 -6.44 -0.19 20.72
N PHE A 147 -7.01 0.84 20.08
CA PHE A 147 -6.63 2.25 20.21
C PHE A 147 -7.53 3.03 21.17
N GLN A 148 -8.42 2.35 21.90
CA GLN A 148 -9.37 2.97 22.81
C GLN A 148 -8.65 3.48 24.08
N GLN A 149 -7.90 4.57 23.97
CA GLN A 149 -7.30 5.29 25.09
C GLN A 149 -8.29 6.32 25.68
N THR A 150 -9.47 5.84 26.09
CA THR A 150 -10.61 6.70 26.45
C THR A 150 -10.32 7.71 27.56
N SER A 151 -9.40 7.39 28.47
CA SER A 151 -9.07 8.24 29.63
C SER A 151 -8.11 9.38 29.31
N THR A 152 -7.25 9.26 28.30
CA THR A 152 -6.28 10.30 27.89
C THR A 152 -6.69 11.06 26.63
N ALA A 153 -7.51 10.46 25.75
CA ALA A 153 -7.93 11.07 24.49
C ALA A 153 -8.68 12.40 24.68
N SER A 154 -9.54 12.49 25.70
CA SER A 154 -10.28 13.70 26.07
C SER A 154 -9.39 14.85 26.57
N SER A 155 -8.12 14.56 26.89
CA SER A 155 -7.14 15.55 27.35
C SER A 155 -6.15 15.97 26.27
N PHE A 156 -6.14 15.34 25.08
CA PHE A 156 -5.16 15.68 24.03
C PHE A 156 -5.29 17.12 23.53
N TRP A 157 -6.51 17.66 23.48
CA TRP A 157 -6.74 19.03 23.01
C TRP A 157 -6.18 20.11 23.95
N VAL A 158 -5.96 19.80 25.24
CA VAL A 158 -5.35 20.72 26.21
C VAL A 158 -3.85 20.49 26.41
N MET A 159 -3.29 19.41 25.85
CA MET A 159 -1.88 19.09 26.02
C MET A 159 -0.99 20.01 25.17
N PRO A 160 0.11 20.55 25.73
CA PRO A 160 1.08 21.27 24.94
C PRO A 160 1.68 20.38 23.83
N ALA A 161 1.93 20.96 22.65
CA ALA A 161 2.44 20.24 21.48
C ALA A 161 3.72 19.42 21.74
N PHE A 162 4.60 19.88 22.65
CA PHE A 162 5.82 19.13 23.00
C PHE A 162 5.54 17.86 23.81
N VAL A 163 4.45 17.82 24.58
CA VAL A 163 4.02 16.63 25.34
C VAL A 163 3.43 15.61 24.39
N LEU A 164 2.55 16.06 23.49
CA LEU A 164 2.00 15.22 22.42
C LEU A 164 3.14 14.61 21.57
N LYS A 165 4.10 15.46 21.16
CA LYS A 165 5.31 15.01 20.46
C LYS A 165 6.09 13.99 21.30
N LYS A 166 6.30 14.22 22.59
CA LYS A 166 7.01 13.27 23.46
C LYS A 166 6.25 11.94 23.60
N MET A 167 4.93 11.95 23.68
CA MET A 167 4.11 10.73 23.75
C MET A 167 4.23 9.90 22.47
N ILE A 168 4.23 10.55 21.31
CA ILE A 168 4.47 9.90 20.02
C ILE A 168 5.92 9.37 19.96
N MET A 169 6.89 10.20 20.34
CA MET A 169 8.31 9.84 20.28
C MET A 169 8.72 8.72 21.25
N ASN A 170 7.99 8.52 22.35
CA ASN A 170 8.29 7.48 23.35
C ASN A 170 7.90 6.07 22.88
N ASN A 171 7.09 5.93 21.82
CA ASN A 171 6.74 4.62 21.26
C ASN A 171 7.81 4.10 20.28
N PHE A 172 8.70 4.96 19.76
CA PHE A 172 9.81 4.51 18.93
C PHE A 172 10.68 3.55 19.72
N THR A 173 10.87 2.35 19.18
CA THR A 173 11.65 1.30 19.83
C THR A 173 13.06 1.84 20.07
N THR A 174 13.47 1.93 21.33
CA THR A 174 14.81 2.42 21.74
C THR A 174 15.91 1.36 21.51
N GLN A 175 15.61 0.31 20.73
CA GLN A 175 16.56 -0.71 20.32
C GLN A 175 17.37 -0.22 19.12
N GLU A 176 18.61 -0.70 18.98
CA GLU A 176 19.42 -0.52 17.78
C GLU A 176 18.64 -1.08 16.57
N VAL A 177 18.08 -0.18 15.78
CA VAL A 177 17.41 -0.51 14.52
C VAL A 177 18.39 -0.38 13.37
N ASP A 178 18.18 -1.21 12.35
CA ASP A 178 18.91 -1.14 11.08
C ASP A 178 18.78 0.26 10.46
N GLU A 179 19.82 0.72 9.75
CA GLU A 179 19.89 2.07 9.18
C GLU A 179 18.71 2.34 8.24
N ASP A 180 18.33 1.36 7.41
CA ASP A 180 17.16 1.47 6.52
C ASP A 180 15.84 1.69 7.27
N ILE A 181 15.72 1.10 8.48
CA ILE A 181 14.53 1.23 9.32
C ILE A 181 14.53 2.60 9.98
N ALA A 182 15.68 3.08 10.47
CA ALA A 182 15.82 4.42 11.01
C ALA A 182 15.49 5.49 9.96
N ASP A 183 16.04 5.37 8.75
CA ASP A 183 15.77 6.27 7.64
C ASP A 183 14.29 6.30 7.24
N SER A 184 13.62 5.15 7.30
CA SER A 184 12.19 5.04 7.04
C SER A 184 11.37 5.73 8.13
N ILE A 185 11.76 5.58 9.40
CA ILE A 185 11.14 6.29 10.52
C ILE A 185 11.32 7.81 10.35
N ASP A 186 12.54 8.27 10.06
CA ASP A 186 12.84 9.69 9.86
C ASP A 186 12.03 10.30 8.71
N PHE A 187 11.89 9.56 7.60
CA PHE A 187 11.10 9.99 6.45
C PHE A 187 9.59 10.06 6.75
N MET A 188 9.07 9.16 7.60
CA MET A 188 7.69 9.22 8.06
C MET A 188 7.47 10.37 9.07
N VAL A 189 8.40 10.56 10.01
CA VAL A 189 8.38 11.65 11.00
C VAL A 189 8.46 13.03 10.33
N GLU A 190 9.19 13.15 9.22
CA GLU A 190 9.25 14.37 8.39
C GLU A 190 7.87 14.74 7.82
N ARG A 191 7.02 13.75 7.51
CA ARG A 191 5.67 13.96 6.95
C ARG A 191 4.67 14.26 8.05
N VAL A 192 4.55 13.37 9.03
CA VAL A 192 3.63 13.50 10.18
C VAL A 192 4.16 12.67 11.35
N PHE A 193 4.03 13.19 12.58
CA PHE A 193 4.41 12.47 13.81
C PHE A 193 3.43 11.33 14.11
N ASP A 194 3.77 10.10 13.76
CA ASP A 194 2.95 8.96 14.13
C ASP A 194 3.78 7.69 14.27
N ASP A 195 3.40 6.90 15.26
CA ASP A 195 3.92 5.57 15.50
C ASP A 195 2.73 4.67 15.79
N CYS A 196 2.49 3.73 14.89
CA CYS A 196 1.49 2.70 15.08
C CYS A 196 2.16 1.32 14.97
N ALA A 197 2.97 0.99 15.96
CA ALA A 197 3.44 -0.36 16.19
C ALA A 197 2.26 -1.25 16.57
N LEU A 198 1.76 -2.05 15.63
CA LEU A 198 0.70 -3.02 15.92
C LEU A 198 1.24 -4.17 16.75
N SER A 199 0.61 -4.41 17.89
CA SER A 199 0.92 -5.54 18.75
C SER A 199 0.51 -6.87 18.09
N GLN A 200 1.18 -7.95 18.49
CA GLN A 200 0.93 -9.29 17.95
C GLN A 200 -0.55 -9.75 18.06
N PRO A 201 -1.27 -9.49 19.18
CA PRO A 201 -2.69 -9.84 19.27
C PRO A 201 -3.57 -9.20 18.18
N VAL A 202 -3.31 -7.94 17.82
CA VAL A 202 -4.07 -7.22 16.78
C VAL A 202 -3.89 -7.88 15.42
N LYS A 203 -2.67 -8.34 15.13
CA LYS A 203 -2.36 -9.10 13.90
C LYS A 203 -3.10 -10.44 13.89
N GLU A 204 -3.16 -11.13 15.02
CA GLU A 204 -3.86 -12.41 15.14
C GLU A 204 -5.37 -12.27 14.97
N GLU A 205 -5.98 -11.20 15.47
CA GLU A 205 -7.39 -10.91 15.24
C GLU A 205 -7.69 -10.70 13.76
N LEU A 206 -6.85 -9.93 13.05
CA LEU A 206 -6.99 -9.77 11.60
C LEU A 206 -6.89 -11.12 10.87
N TYR A 207 -6.00 -12.01 11.30
CA TYR A 207 -5.88 -13.36 10.71
C TYR A 207 -7.11 -14.23 10.96
N LYS A 208 -7.84 -14.03 12.07
CA LYS A 208 -9.12 -14.71 12.32
C LYS A 208 -10.22 -14.19 11.40
N CYS A 209 -10.21 -12.91 11.05
CA CYS A 209 -11.18 -12.32 10.11
C CYS A 209 -10.98 -12.83 8.68
N TYR A 210 -9.75 -13.17 8.28
CA TYR A 210 -9.42 -13.65 6.94
C TYR A 210 -8.67 -15.00 6.99
N PRO A 211 -9.36 -16.11 7.27
CA PRO A 211 -8.73 -17.43 7.43
C PRO A 211 -8.02 -17.90 6.15
N ASP A 212 -8.59 -17.60 4.98
CA ASP A 212 -8.09 -18.03 3.66
C ASP A 212 -7.08 -17.04 3.04
N ALA A 213 -6.73 -15.95 3.74
CA ALA A 213 -5.78 -14.99 3.21
C ALA A 213 -4.36 -15.56 3.13
N LYS A 214 -3.70 -15.33 1.99
CA LYS A 214 -2.26 -15.60 1.83
C LYS A 214 -1.47 -14.69 2.77
N ARG A 215 -0.50 -15.27 3.50
CA ARG A 215 0.28 -14.56 4.52
C ARG A 215 1.73 -14.45 4.07
N ALA A 216 2.26 -13.23 4.12
CA ALA A 216 3.67 -12.94 3.90
C ALA A 216 4.25 -12.40 5.21
N HIS A 217 5.27 -13.07 5.76
CA HIS A 217 5.95 -12.62 6.97
C HIS A 217 7.35 -12.15 6.63
N LEU A 218 7.59 -10.85 6.80
CA LEU A 218 8.91 -10.25 6.64
C LEU A 218 9.69 -10.36 7.96
N LYS A 219 10.82 -11.07 7.94
CA LYS A 219 11.68 -11.27 9.13
C LYS A 219 12.27 -9.95 9.66
N LYS A 220 12.36 -8.92 8.81
CA LYS A 220 12.89 -7.58 9.09
C LYS A 220 12.01 -6.54 8.39
N GLY A 221 11.99 -5.30 8.88
CA GLY A 221 11.31 -4.18 8.20
C GLY A 221 10.35 -3.35 9.06
N GLY A 222 10.21 -3.67 10.35
CA GLY A 222 9.47 -2.85 11.31
C GLY A 222 8.04 -2.48 10.87
N ASN A 223 7.62 -1.26 11.18
CA ASN A 223 6.27 -0.75 10.90
C ASN A 223 6.07 -0.31 9.44
N PHE A 224 7.16 0.04 8.76
CA PHE A 224 7.15 0.65 7.42
C PHE A 224 7.93 -0.20 6.39
N PRO A 225 7.57 -1.48 6.20
CA PRO A 225 8.31 -2.37 5.31
C PRO A 225 8.27 -1.90 3.85
N TYR A 226 7.26 -1.13 3.45
CA TYR A 226 7.16 -0.54 2.10
C TYR A 226 8.26 0.50 1.81
N LEU A 227 8.93 1.06 2.84
CA LEU A 227 10.07 1.96 2.70
C LEU A 227 11.42 1.23 2.87
N CYS A 228 11.61 0.52 3.98
CA CYS A 228 12.90 -0.11 4.33
C CYS A 228 13.12 -1.47 3.65
N ARG A 229 12.06 -2.17 3.25
CA ARG A 229 12.09 -3.48 2.55
C ARG A 229 11.19 -3.44 1.32
N SER A 230 11.27 -2.33 0.59
CA SER A 230 10.43 -2.05 -0.57
C SER A 230 10.51 -3.13 -1.65
N ALA A 231 11.70 -3.71 -1.88
CA ALA A 231 11.88 -4.79 -2.84
C ALA A 231 11.03 -6.02 -2.50
N ASP A 232 11.04 -6.45 -1.24
CA ASP A 232 10.23 -7.60 -0.78
C ASP A 232 8.74 -7.28 -0.87
N VAL A 233 8.33 -6.08 -0.45
CA VAL A 233 6.92 -5.63 -0.56
C VAL A 233 6.48 -5.60 -2.03
N ASN A 234 7.30 -5.05 -2.93
CA ASN A 234 7.03 -4.99 -4.35
C ASN A 234 6.92 -6.40 -4.96
N LEU A 235 7.73 -7.35 -4.52
CA LEU A 235 7.63 -8.75 -4.93
C LEU A 235 6.30 -9.36 -4.49
N TYR A 236 5.88 -9.17 -3.24
CA TYR A 236 4.61 -9.70 -2.76
C TYR A 236 3.40 -9.06 -3.47
N LEU A 237 3.46 -7.76 -3.76
CA LEU A 237 2.45 -7.08 -4.57
C LEU A 237 2.35 -7.70 -5.97
N GLN A 238 3.48 -7.95 -6.63
CA GLN A 238 3.50 -8.61 -7.94
C GLN A 238 2.93 -10.03 -7.89
N ILE A 239 3.33 -10.85 -6.91
CA ILE A 239 2.82 -12.21 -6.74
C ILE A 239 1.29 -12.20 -6.58
N HIS A 240 0.77 -11.27 -5.78
CA HIS A 240 -0.66 -11.13 -5.58
C HIS A 240 -1.39 -10.66 -6.84
N LEU A 241 -0.81 -9.72 -7.60
CA LEU A 241 -1.43 -9.18 -8.81
C LEU A 241 -1.33 -10.12 -10.02
N ARG A 242 -0.31 -10.99 -10.07
CA ARG A 242 -0.07 -11.93 -11.18
C ARG A 242 -1.28 -12.81 -11.49
N GLN A 243 -2.05 -13.21 -10.49
CA GLN A 243 -3.25 -14.03 -10.70
C GLN A 243 -4.37 -13.35 -11.52
N PHE A 244 -4.30 -12.03 -11.72
CA PHE A 244 -5.25 -11.24 -12.50
C PHE A 244 -4.73 -10.85 -13.89
N MET A 245 -3.47 -11.14 -14.20
CA MET A 245 -2.89 -10.82 -15.52
C MET A 245 -3.64 -11.54 -16.64
N GLY A 246 -3.72 -10.88 -17.80
CA GLY A 246 -4.49 -11.38 -18.95
C GLY A 246 -6.02 -11.31 -18.79
N LYS A 247 -6.53 -10.84 -17.65
CA LYS A 247 -7.96 -10.74 -17.35
C LYS A 247 -8.41 -9.28 -17.34
N ARG A 248 -9.73 -9.07 -17.30
CA ARG A 248 -10.38 -7.73 -17.23
C ARG A 248 -9.82 -6.86 -16.10
N PHE A 249 -9.50 -7.46 -14.97
CA PHE A 249 -9.03 -6.78 -13.76
C PHE A 249 -7.51 -6.85 -13.59
N SER A 250 -6.75 -6.91 -14.68
CA SER A 250 -5.29 -6.81 -14.61
C SER A 250 -4.87 -5.40 -14.23
N ALA A 251 -3.96 -5.29 -13.25
CA ALA A 251 -3.28 -4.04 -12.91
C ALA A 251 -2.10 -3.70 -13.82
N MET A 252 -1.72 -4.62 -14.72
CA MET A 252 -0.62 -4.49 -15.67
C MET A 252 -1.15 -4.35 -17.10
N ASP A 253 -0.51 -3.49 -17.89
CA ASP A 253 -0.77 -3.40 -19.34
C ASP A 253 -0.35 -4.71 -20.03
N PRO A 254 -1.24 -5.37 -20.81
CA PRO A 254 -0.91 -6.60 -21.53
C PRO A 254 0.35 -6.50 -22.40
N LYS A 255 0.71 -5.31 -22.90
CA LYS A 255 1.92 -5.09 -23.71
C LYS A 255 3.22 -5.19 -22.92
N CYS A 256 3.15 -5.11 -21.59
CA CYS A 256 4.30 -5.17 -20.69
C CYS A 256 4.49 -6.58 -20.10
N MET A 257 3.63 -7.54 -20.45
CA MET A 257 3.75 -8.92 -19.97
C MET A 257 4.98 -9.60 -20.57
N THR A 258 5.75 -10.28 -19.73
CA THR A 258 6.85 -11.15 -20.18
C THR A 258 6.31 -12.48 -20.69
N GLU A 259 7.09 -13.24 -21.46
CA GLU A 259 6.71 -14.60 -21.86
C GLU A 259 6.46 -15.50 -20.65
N GLU A 260 7.27 -15.38 -19.59
CA GLU A 260 7.09 -16.11 -18.33
C GLU A 260 5.73 -15.76 -17.69
N ASP A 261 5.34 -14.49 -17.67
CA ASP A 261 4.04 -14.06 -17.16
C ASP A 261 2.91 -14.66 -18.00
N MET A 262 3.04 -14.62 -19.33
CA MET A 262 2.05 -15.19 -20.26
C MET A 262 1.90 -16.71 -20.07
N VAL A 263 2.99 -17.44 -19.90
CA VAL A 263 2.97 -18.88 -19.58
C VAL A 263 2.32 -19.12 -18.22
N SER A 264 2.70 -18.35 -17.20
CA SER A 264 2.17 -18.52 -15.83
C SER A 264 0.66 -18.26 -15.74
N CYS A 265 0.12 -17.42 -16.62
CA CYS A 265 -1.30 -17.10 -16.69
C CYS A 265 -2.07 -17.95 -17.71
N GLY A 266 -1.41 -18.91 -18.36
CA GLY A 266 -2.03 -19.82 -19.34
C GLY A 266 -2.37 -19.16 -20.68
N LEU A 267 -1.74 -18.04 -21.02
CA LEU A 267 -1.88 -17.36 -22.32
C LEU A 267 -0.92 -17.95 -23.37
N LEU A 268 0.18 -18.57 -22.93
CA LEU A 268 1.11 -19.33 -23.76
C LEU A 268 1.27 -20.76 -23.21
N PRO A 269 1.49 -21.77 -24.07
CA PRO A 269 1.81 -23.12 -23.62
C PRO A 269 3.14 -23.11 -22.86
N SER A 270 3.20 -23.81 -21.72
CA SER A 270 4.47 -24.10 -21.06
C SER A 270 5.31 -24.97 -22.00
N ALA A 271 6.59 -24.64 -22.18
CA ALA A 271 7.51 -25.47 -22.99
C ALA A 271 7.38 -26.94 -22.58
N GLU A 272 7.20 -27.83 -23.56
CA GLU A 272 7.07 -29.27 -23.30
C GLU A 272 8.29 -29.76 -22.50
N PRO A 273 8.08 -30.60 -21.46
CA PRO A 273 9.21 -31.22 -20.77
C PRO A 273 10.03 -32.03 -21.81
N PRO A 274 11.37 -32.06 -21.68
CA PRO A 274 12.19 -32.82 -22.62
C PRO A 274 11.68 -34.26 -22.67
N SER A 275 11.33 -34.71 -23.88
CA SER A 275 10.93 -36.08 -24.14
C SER A 275 12.02 -36.99 -23.60
N VAL A 276 11.68 -37.82 -22.61
CA VAL A 276 12.55 -38.90 -22.15
C VAL A 276 12.73 -39.82 -23.35
N VAL A 277 13.86 -39.70 -24.03
CA VAL A 277 14.28 -40.66 -25.04
C VAL A 277 14.54 -41.95 -24.26
N SER A 278 13.60 -42.90 -24.34
CA SER A 278 13.83 -44.26 -23.89
C SER A 278 14.95 -44.83 -24.74
N SER A 279 16.16 -44.91 -24.17
CA SER A 279 17.25 -45.68 -24.73
C SER A 279 16.96 -47.16 -24.50
N ASP A 280 16.09 -47.72 -25.33
CA ASP A 280 15.99 -49.16 -25.55
C ASP A 280 16.64 -49.44 -26.93
N GLU A 281 17.95 -49.64 -26.94
CA GLU A 281 18.69 -50.37 -27.99
C GLU A 281 19.56 -51.38 -27.24
N GLU A 282 19.01 -52.58 -27.03
CA GLU A 282 19.31 -53.80 -27.81
C GLU A 282 20.69 -54.40 -27.45
N ASP A 283 20.63 -55.37 -26.53
CA ASP A 283 21.68 -56.36 -26.30
C ASP A 283 21.87 -57.23 -27.57
N GLU A 284 23.08 -57.22 -28.13
CA GLU A 284 23.66 -58.33 -28.92
C GLU A 284 25.07 -58.66 -28.42
#